data_AF-A0A849PH40-F1
#
_entry.id   AF-A0A849PH40-F1
#
_cell.length_a   1.000
_cell.length_b   1.000
_cell.length_c   1.000
_cell.angle_alpha   90.00
_cell.angle_beta   90.00
_cell.angle_gamma   90.00
#
_symmetry.space_group_name_H-M   'P 1'
#
loop_
_entity.id
_entity.type
_entity.pdbx_description
1 polymer ?
#
loop_
_entity_poly.entity_id
_entity_poly.type
_entity_poly.pdbx_seq_one_letter_code
_entity_poly.pdbx_strand_id
1 'polypeptide(L)'
;MIHLHRREERRGCRRCRVLGLRRSPVCSANLKDCRAVSYPLEYVIISGIAILFFAVVMMTAGAMLTAAPVDVAATQQFNDVGNDISNKLLMFYLIVPENGAMSTTLEMPQTIGGHAYTVRMSTNNTTDQTVIISADDLDINISYTLNGIGSSIPIDGETHSASGTHRLWFISKE
;
A
#
# COMPACT_ATOMS: atom_id res chain seq x y z
N MET A 1 -3.59 26.54 49.89
CA MET A 1 -5.01 26.60 49.49
C MET A 1 -5.11 25.72 48.25
N ILE A 2 -5.40 24.43 48.38
CA ILE A 2 -6.75 23.86 48.28
C ILE A 2 -6.87 22.69 49.26
N HIS A 3 -7.84 22.81 50.16
CA HIS A 3 -8.34 21.76 51.04
C HIS A 3 -9.15 20.76 50.22
N LEU A 4 -8.83 19.47 50.27
CA LEU A 4 -9.81 18.43 49.93
C LEU A 4 -9.89 17.39 51.04
N HIS A 5 -11.07 17.43 51.67
CA HIS A 5 -11.65 16.52 52.63
C HIS A 5 -11.39 15.05 52.27
N ARG A 6 -10.69 14.34 53.16
CA ARG A 6 -10.69 12.87 53.19
C ARG A 6 -11.59 12.43 54.34
N ARG A 7 -12.89 12.31 54.06
CA ARG A 7 -13.86 11.69 54.97
C ARG A 7 -14.84 10.82 54.20
N GLU A 8 -15.05 9.64 54.77
CA GLU A 8 -16.18 8.72 54.57
C GLU A 8 -16.21 7.88 53.30
N GLU A 9 -15.76 6.63 53.43
CA GLU A 9 -16.57 5.46 53.13
C GLU A 9 -16.00 4.19 53.79
N ARG A 10 -16.07 4.14 55.14
CA ARG A 10 -16.03 2.85 55.86
C ARG A 10 -17.47 2.41 56.14
N ARG A 11 -18.12 1.81 55.16
CA ARG A 11 -19.35 1.02 55.36
C ARG A 11 -19.18 -0.35 54.70
N GLY A 12 -18.64 -1.29 55.46
CA GLY A 12 -18.65 -2.70 55.13
C GLY A 12 -18.18 -3.49 56.35
N CYS A 13 -19.02 -4.41 56.82
CA CYS A 13 -18.78 -5.32 57.96
C CYS A 13 -18.97 -4.70 59.36
N ARG A 14 -20.22 -4.38 59.72
CA ARG A 14 -20.63 -4.10 61.11
C ARG A 14 -21.30 -5.34 61.73
N ARG A 15 -20.84 -5.69 62.94
CA ARG A 15 -21.47 -6.49 64.02
C ARG A 15 -21.35 -8.02 64.00
N CYS A 16 -20.30 -8.54 64.66
CA CYS A 16 -20.50 -9.54 65.71
C CYS A 16 -20.43 -8.80 67.06
N ARG A 17 -21.58 -8.41 67.62
CA ARG A 17 -21.67 -7.81 68.96
C ARG A 17 -21.68 -8.96 69.96
N VAL A 18 -20.61 -9.07 70.73
CA VAL A 18 -20.44 -10.02 71.84
C VAL A 18 -21.47 -9.69 72.93
N LEU A 19 -22.47 -10.56 73.11
CA LEU A 19 -23.20 -10.68 74.38
C LEU A 19 -23.31 -12.17 74.70
N GLY A 20 -22.84 -12.54 75.89
CA GLY A 20 -22.50 -13.90 76.27
C GLY A 20 -23.62 -14.91 76.11
N LEU A 21 -23.31 -16.00 75.41
CA LEU A 21 -23.90 -17.32 75.55
C LEU A 21 -22.88 -18.35 75.04
N ARG A 22 -22.88 -19.51 75.71
CA ARG A 22 -21.97 -20.67 75.68
C ARG A 22 -21.24 -21.00 74.35
N ARG A 23 -19.99 -21.50 74.52
CA ARG A 23 -19.16 -22.18 73.52
C ARG A 23 -19.95 -23.08 72.56
N SER A 24 -19.77 -22.84 71.25
CA SER A 24 -19.87 -23.84 70.17
C SER A 24 -18.71 -23.61 69.20
N PRO A 25 -17.96 -24.64 68.75
CA PRO A 25 -16.75 -24.48 67.96
C PRO A 25 -17.06 -24.55 66.47
N VAL A 26 -17.80 -23.60 65.91
CA VAL A 26 -17.91 -23.48 64.44
C VAL A 26 -18.09 -22.02 64.04
N CYS A 27 -17.11 -21.17 64.38
CA CYS A 27 -16.84 -20.02 63.51
C CYS A 27 -16.02 -20.56 62.34
N SER A 28 -16.71 -21.22 61.41
CA SER A 28 -16.21 -21.37 60.04
C SER A 28 -15.99 -19.96 59.52
N ALA A 29 -14.74 -19.51 59.57
CA ALA A 29 -14.23 -18.35 58.87
C ALA A 29 -14.25 -18.62 57.36
N ASN A 30 -15.45 -18.76 56.81
CA ASN A 30 -15.66 -18.65 55.39
C ASN A 30 -16.15 -17.22 55.17
N LEU A 31 -15.21 -16.33 54.82
CA LEU A 31 -15.49 -15.05 54.18
C LEU A 31 -16.23 -15.33 52.87
N LYS A 32 -17.53 -15.56 52.98
CA LYS A 32 -18.47 -15.64 51.88
C LYS A 32 -19.13 -14.28 51.75
N ASP A 33 -18.63 -13.44 50.83
CA ASP A 33 -19.39 -12.78 49.75
C ASP A 33 -18.44 -11.84 48.97
N CYS A 34 -17.87 -12.24 47.82
CA CYS A 34 -18.43 -12.37 46.45
C CYS A 34 -18.50 -11.07 45.63
N ARG A 35 -17.36 -10.39 45.43
CA ARG A 35 -17.08 -9.56 44.22
C ARG A 35 -15.63 -9.10 44.06
N ALA A 36 -14.66 -9.75 44.70
CA ALA A 36 -13.25 -9.44 44.46
C ALA A 36 -12.69 -10.43 43.45
N VAL A 37 -12.82 -10.10 42.16
CA VAL A 37 -11.95 -10.67 41.12
C VAL A 37 -10.55 -10.19 41.49
N SER A 38 -9.62 -11.11 41.76
CA SER A 38 -8.30 -10.73 42.26
C SER A 38 -7.56 -9.89 41.20
N TYR A 39 -6.94 -8.77 41.60
CA TYR A 39 -6.14 -7.89 40.71
C TYR A 39 -5.18 -8.64 39.74
N PRO A 40 -4.56 -9.77 40.12
CA PRO A 40 -3.77 -10.57 39.20
C PRO A 40 -4.57 -11.18 38.04
N LEU A 41 -5.82 -11.60 38.28
CA LEU A 41 -6.67 -12.16 37.23
C LEU A 41 -7.06 -11.09 36.20
N GLU A 42 -7.38 -9.88 36.66
CA GLU A 42 -7.67 -8.74 35.78
C GLU A 42 -6.47 -8.42 34.87
N TYR A 43 -5.26 -8.40 35.44
CA TYR A 43 -4.03 -8.20 34.68
C TYR A 43 -3.80 -9.29 33.62
N VAL A 44 -4.04 -10.56 33.96
CA VAL A 44 -3.91 -11.69 33.01
C VAL A 44 -4.92 -11.56 31.87
N ILE A 45 -6.16 -11.15 32.15
CA ILE A 45 -7.19 -10.97 31.12
C ILE A 45 -6.84 -9.80 30.20
N ILE A 46 -6.46 -8.64 30.75
CA ILE A 46 -6.11 -7.45 29.95
C ILE A 46 -4.86 -7.72 29.09
N SER A 47 -3.82 -8.32 29.67
CA SER A 47 -2.59 -8.65 28.93
C SER A 47 -2.83 -9.70 27.85
N GLY A 48 -3.66 -10.71 28.10
CA GLY A 48 -4.06 -11.69 27.09
C GLY A 48 -4.79 -11.07 25.90
N ILE A 49 -5.75 -10.16 26.17
CA ILE A 49 -6.46 -9.42 25.11
C ILE A 49 -5.48 -8.52 24.33
N ALA A 50 -4.53 -7.86 25.02
CA ALA A 50 -3.55 -7.00 24.37
C ALA A 50 -2.60 -7.77 23.45
N ILE A 51 -2.12 -8.95 23.87
CA ILE A 51 -1.26 -9.81 23.04
C ILE A 51 -2.03 -10.30 21.81
N LEU A 52 -3.29 -10.71 21.97
CA LEU A 52 -4.12 -11.17 20.86
C LEU A 52 -4.40 -10.03 19.87
N PHE A 53 -4.70 -8.83 20.37
CA PHE A 53 -4.86 -7.65 19.53
C PHE A 53 -3.58 -7.30 18.78
N PHE A 54 -2.43 -7.34 19.46
CA PHE A 54 -1.13 -7.07 18.85
C PHE A 54 -0.77 -8.08 17.76
N ALA A 55 -1.09 -9.37 17.96
CA ALA A 55 -0.87 -10.41 16.96
C ALA A 55 -1.68 -10.12 15.67
N VAL A 56 -2.95 -9.75 15.80
CA VAL A 56 -3.79 -9.39 14.65
C VAL A 56 -3.25 -8.15 13.93
N VAL A 57 -2.85 -7.11 14.67
CA VAL A 57 -2.27 -5.89 14.09
C VAL A 57 -0.96 -6.18 13.36
N MET A 58 -0.08 -7.02 13.92
CA MET A 58 1.18 -7.37 13.25
C MET A 58 0.95 -8.14 11.95
N MET A 59 -0.04 -9.04 11.91
CA MET A 59 -0.40 -9.76 10.68
C MET A 59 -0.93 -8.82 9.58
N THR A 60 -1.70 -7.80 9.93
CA THR A 60 -2.26 -6.85 8.95
C THR A 60 -1.29 -5.73 8.58
N ALA A 61 -0.43 -5.30 9.51
CA ALA A 61 0.55 -4.25 9.30
C ALA A 61 1.56 -4.61 8.22
N GLY A 62 2.03 -5.87 8.16
CA GLY A 62 2.98 -6.31 7.14
C GLY A 62 2.48 -6.04 5.73
N ALA A 63 1.25 -6.46 5.42
CA ALA A 63 0.65 -6.25 4.09
C ALA A 63 0.44 -4.76 3.77
N MET A 64 -0.02 -3.96 4.73
CA MET A 64 -0.28 -2.53 4.53
C MET A 64 1.02 -1.73 4.33
N LEU A 65 2.09 -2.09 5.04
CA LEU A 65 3.37 -1.40 4.98
C LEU A 65 4.19 -1.76 3.74
N THR A 66 3.91 -2.88 3.08
CA THR A 66 4.62 -3.27 1.86
C THR A 66 3.81 -2.98 0.60
N ALA A 67 2.52 -3.34 0.55
CA ALA A 67 1.76 -3.28 -0.69
C ALA A 67 1.46 -1.84 -1.13
N ALA A 68 0.98 -1.00 -0.22
CA ALA A 68 0.59 0.37 -0.55
C ALA A 68 1.74 1.25 -1.07
N PRO A 69 2.93 1.31 -0.40
CA PRO A 69 4.03 2.13 -0.92
C PRO A 69 4.64 1.57 -2.21
N VAL A 70 4.64 0.24 -2.39
CA VAL A 70 5.13 -0.38 -3.63
C VAL A 70 4.26 -0.01 -4.82
N ASP A 71 2.94 -0.03 -4.67
CA ASP A 71 2.00 0.30 -5.74
C ASP A 71 2.09 1.78 -6.17
N VAL A 72 2.17 2.69 -5.20
CA VAL A 72 2.35 4.12 -5.48
C VAL A 72 3.70 4.39 -6.15
N ALA A 73 4.77 3.75 -5.68
CA ALA A 73 6.09 3.91 -6.27
C ALA A 73 6.15 3.32 -7.69
N ALA A 74 5.54 2.15 -7.92
CA ALA A 74 5.45 1.54 -9.24
C ALA A 74 4.68 2.43 -10.21
N THR A 75 3.52 2.95 -9.80
CA THR A 75 2.72 3.88 -10.61
C THR A 75 3.50 5.12 -11.00
N GLN A 76 4.25 5.72 -10.06
CA GLN A 76 5.09 6.88 -10.36
C GLN A 76 6.21 6.53 -11.35
N GLN A 77 6.87 5.39 -11.17
CA GLN A 77 7.91 4.94 -12.10
C GLN A 77 7.36 4.66 -13.51
N PHE A 78 6.15 4.09 -13.62
CA PHE A 78 5.47 3.97 -14.91
C PHE A 78 5.22 5.34 -15.54
N ASN A 79 4.82 6.33 -14.74
CA ASN A 79 4.63 7.68 -15.23
C ASN A 79 5.92 8.32 -15.75
N ASP A 80 7.03 8.14 -15.03
CA ASP A 80 8.33 8.67 -15.41
C ASP A 80 8.83 8.04 -16.73
N VAL A 81 8.70 6.71 -16.88
CA VAL A 81 9.07 5.99 -18.11
C VAL A 81 8.19 6.40 -19.28
N GLY A 82 6.87 6.52 -19.06
CA GLY A 82 5.95 6.96 -20.10
C GLY A 82 6.21 8.39 -20.58
N ASN A 83 6.58 9.29 -19.67
CA ASN A 83 6.98 10.64 -20.01
C ASN A 83 8.31 10.68 -20.80
N ASP A 84 9.32 9.88 -20.42
CA ASP A 84 10.59 9.79 -21.16
C ASP A 84 10.39 9.25 -22.59
N ILE A 85 9.60 8.17 -22.75
CA ILE A 85 9.27 7.61 -24.07
C ILE A 85 8.52 8.65 -24.90
N SER A 86 7.52 9.34 -24.32
CA SER A 86 6.74 10.36 -25.02
C SER A 86 7.61 11.53 -25.50
N ASN A 87 8.54 12.00 -24.66
CA ASN A 87 9.47 13.07 -25.03
C ASN A 87 10.45 12.61 -26.12
N LYS A 88 10.99 11.39 -26.03
CA LYS A 88 11.86 10.84 -27.09
C LYS A 88 11.12 10.68 -28.41
N LEU A 89 9.86 10.25 -28.37
CA LEU A 89 9.02 10.13 -29.55
C LEU A 89 8.71 11.50 -30.16
N LEU A 90 8.38 12.51 -29.34
CA LEU A 90 8.21 13.89 -29.79
C LEU A 90 9.50 14.44 -30.43
N MET A 91 10.65 14.24 -29.80
CA MET A 91 11.94 14.65 -30.38
C MET A 91 12.21 13.93 -31.70
N PHE A 92 11.91 12.63 -31.78
CA PHE A 92 12.06 11.85 -33.00
C PHE A 92 11.22 12.45 -34.13
N TYR A 93 9.97 12.82 -33.87
CA TYR A 93 9.11 13.50 -34.84
C TYR A 93 9.63 14.86 -35.29
N LEU A 94 10.29 15.63 -34.41
CA LEU A 94 10.81 16.95 -34.76
C LEU A 94 12.04 16.91 -35.68
N ILE A 95 12.79 15.81 -35.67
CA ILE A 95 14.08 15.70 -36.37
C ILE A 95 14.10 14.65 -37.49
N VAL A 96 12.98 13.95 -37.68
CA VAL A 96 12.84 12.95 -38.73
C VAL A 96 12.96 13.60 -40.11
N PRO A 97 13.77 13.04 -41.03
CA PRO A 97 13.95 13.63 -42.35
C PRO A 97 12.75 13.35 -43.25
N GLU A 98 12.44 14.28 -44.17
CA GLU A 98 11.41 14.08 -45.20
C GLU A 98 11.76 12.89 -46.11
N ASN A 99 13.06 12.71 -46.42
CA ASN A 99 13.57 11.62 -47.23
C ASN A 99 14.73 10.92 -46.54
N GLY A 100 14.64 9.59 -46.43
CA GLY A 100 15.72 8.74 -45.90
C GLY A 100 15.32 7.89 -44.71
N ALA A 101 16.32 7.46 -43.95
CA ALA A 101 16.14 6.58 -42.79
C ALA A 101 16.70 7.23 -41.52
N MET A 102 15.99 7.06 -40.42
CA MET A 102 16.41 7.50 -39.10
C MET A 102 16.16 6.40 -38.08
N SER A 103 17.02 6.34 -37.06
CA SER A 103 16.73 5.50 -35.91
C SER A 103 17.28 6.10 -34.63
N THR A 104 16.56 5.86 -33.54
CA THR A 104 17.00 6.25 -32.19
C THR A 104 16.78 5.10 -31.22
N THR A 105 17.63 5.01 -30.21
CA THR A 105 17.51 4.02 -29.14
C THR A 105 16.55 4.51 -28.07
N LEU A 106 15.67 3.62 -27.61
CA LEU A 106 14.84 3.85 -26.44
C LEU A 106 15.52 3.18 -25.25
N GLU A 107 15.85 3.97 -24.24
CA GLU A 107 16.32 3.44 -22.97
C GLU A 107 15.10 3.15 -22.10
N MET A 108 14.95 1.89 -21.73
CA MET A 108 13.85 1.42 -20.91
C MET A 108 14.42 0.54 -19.80
N PRO A 109 13.99 0.72 -18.54
CA PRO A 109 14.39 -0.19 -17.47
C PRO A 109 13.91 -1.62 -17.74
N GLN A 110 14.63 -2.61 -17.23
CA GLN A 110 14.24 -4.02 -17.38
C GLN A 110 12.96 -4.36 -16.61
N THR A 111 12.66 -3.63 -15.53
CA THR A 111 11.47 -3.81 -14.69
C THR A 111 11.05 -2.49 -14.05
N ILE A 112 9.75 -2.31 -13.80
CA ILE A 112 9.18 -1.19 -13.03
C ILE A 112 8.49 -1.76 -11.79
N GLY A 113 8.85 -1.29 -10.59
CA GLY A 113 8.32 -1.86 -9.34
C GLY A 113 8.58 -3.36 -9.15
N GLY A 114 9.55 -3.94 -9.88
CA GLY A 114 9.80 -5.39 -9.91
C GLY A 114 8.98 -6.16 -10.94
N HIS A 115 8.15 -5.49 -11.74
CA HIS A 115 7.31 -6.09 -12.76
C HIS A 115 7.87 -5.87 -14.16
N ALA A 116 7.78 -6.90 -14.99
CA ALA A 116 7.98 -6.77 -16.42
C ALA A 116 6.78 -6.03 -17.05
N TYR A 117 7.05 -5.36 -18.16
CA TYR A 117 6.05 -4.57 -18.85
C TYR A 117 6.31 -4.56 -20.36
N THR A 118 5.23 -4.26 -21.06
CA THR A 118 5.17 -4.16 -22.52
C THR A 118 4.81 -2.73 -22.92
N VAL A 119 5.50 -2.22 -23.94
CA VAL A 119 5.24 -0.91 -24.54
C VAL A 119 4.71 -1.13 -25.94
N ARG A 120 3.49 -0.67 -26.20
CA ARG A 120 2.83 -0.74 -27.49
C ARG A 120 2.57 0.67 -28.03
N MET A 121 2.97 0.90 -29.27
CA MET A 121 2.71 2.11 -30.02
C MET A 121 1.66 1.81 -31.07
N SER A 122 0.60 2.62 -31.09
CA SER A 122 -0.55 2.40 -31.97
C SER A 122 -1.14 3.73 -32.41
N THR A 123 -1.31 3.90 -33.70
CA THR A 123 -2.12 4.97 -34.29
C THR A 123 -3.57 4.47 -34.40
N ASN A 124 -4.46 4.87 -33.47
CA ASN A 124 -5.79 4.26 -33.30
C ASN A 124 -6.84 4.73 -34.34
N ASN A 125 -6.55 4.65 -35.64
CA ASN A 125 -7.38 5.17 -36.75
C ASN A 125 -7.79 6.65 -36.60
N THR A 126 -7.25 7.34 -35.60
CA THR A 126 -7.36 8.76 -35.33
C THR A 126 -6.05 9.43 -35.75
N THR A 127 -6.04 10.76 -35.83
CA THR A 127 -4.84 11.55 -36.12
C THR A 127 -3.79 11.52 -35.00
N ASP A 128 -4.08 10.82 -33.91
CA ASP A 128 -3.31 10.86 -32.67
C ASP A 128 -2.54 9.55 -32.47
N GLN A 129 -1.27 9.71 -32.11
CA GLN A 129 -0.40 8.58 -31.77
C GLN A 129 -0.61 8.24 -30.29
N THR A 130 -0.77 6.95 -29.98
CA THR A 130 -0.88 6.48 -28.58
C THR A 130 0.28 5.59 -28.20
N VAL A 131 0.85 5.83 -27.02
CA VAL A 131 1.83 4.97 -26.37
C VAL A 131 1.16 4.33 -25.17
N ILE A 132 1.07 3.01 -25.18
CA ILE A 132 0.40 2.20 -24.17
C ILE A 132 1.49 1.43 -23.43
N ILE A 133 1.53 1.56 -22.11
CA ILE A 133 2.44 0.84 -21.23
C ILE A 133 1.61 -0.02 -20.30
N SER A 134 1.78 -1.33 -20.42
CA SER A 134 1.05 -2.32 -19.63
C SER A 134 2.03 -3.18 -18.84
N ALA A 135 1.80 -3.28 -17.53
CA ALA A 135 2.48 -4.30 -16.73
C ALA A 135 1.95 -5.70 -17.09
N ASP A 136 2.82 -6.70 -17.07
CA ASP A 136 2.40 -8.07 -17.45
C ASP A 136 1.65 -8.77 -16.30
N ASP A 137 2.04 -8.47 -15.05
CA ASP A 137 1.50 -9.11 -13.83
C ASP A 137 0.49 -8.24 -13.06
N LEU A 138 0.32 -6.97 -13.46
CA LEU A 138 -0.57 -6.02 -12.79
C LEU A 138 -1.58 -5.45 -13.79
N ASP A 139 -2.79 -5.13 -13.34
CA ASP A 139 -3.80 -4.43 -14.14
C ASP A 139 -3.51 -2.92 -14.22
N ILE A 140 -2.25 -2.59 -14.53
CA ILE A 140 -1.80 -1.21 -14.76
C ILE A 140 -1.67 -1.03 -16.26
N ASN A 141 -2.53 -0.19 -16.81
CA ASN A 141 -2.50 0.22 -18.21
C ASN A 141 -2.48 1.75 -18.28
N ILE A 142 -1.33 2.30 -18.62
CA ILE A 142 -1.14 3.74 -18.74
C ILE A 142 -0.99 4.09 -20.21
N SER A 143 -1.79 5.04 -20.66
CA SER A 143 -1.79 5.50 -22.04
C SER A 143 -1.42 6.98 -22.13
N TYR A 144 -0.53 7.28 -23.06
CA TYR A 144 -0.11 8.64 -23.42
C TYR A 144 -0.56 8.93 -24.83
N THR A 145 -1.32 10.01 -25.01
CA THR A 145 -1.74 10.51 -26.31
C THR A 145 -0.82 11.62 -26.77
N LEU A 146 -0.24 11.47 -27.95
CA LEU A 146 0.52 12.49 -28.66
C LEU A 146 -0.40 13.12 -29.70
N ASN A 147 -1.03 14.22 -29.29
CA ASN A 147 -2.09 14.89 -30.04
C ASN A 147 -1.56 15.50 -31.34
N GLY A 148 -2.19 15.17 -32.47
CA GLY A 148 -1.95 15.80 -33.78
C GLY A 148 -0.66 15.42 -34.51
N ILE A 149 0.18 14.53 -33.95
CA ILE A 149 1.45 14.13 -34.58
C ILE A 149 1.32 12.82 -35.37
N GLY A 150 0.46 11.89 -34.92
CA GLY A 150 0.30 10.56 -35.52
C GLY A 150 -0.18 10.57 -36.97
N SER A 151 -0.85 11.63 -37.42
CA SER A 151 -1.29 11.78 -38.82
C SER A 151 -0.14 12.03 -39.80
N SER A 152 1.01 12.53 -39.34
CA SER A 152 2.14 12.88 -40.20
C SER A 152 3.05 11.68 -40.45
N ILE A 153 3.44 11.00 -39.37
CA ILE A 153 4.30 9.82 -39.42
C ILE A 153 3.71 8.76 -38.47
N PRO A 154 3.01 7.74 -38.99
CA PRO A 154 2.46 6.68 -38.15
C PRO A 154 3.60 5.83 -37.61
N ILE A 155 3.65 5.65 -36.28
CA ILE A 155 4.60 4.75 -35.62
C ILE A 155 3.80 3.65 -34.96
N ASP A 156 3.96 2.43 -35.47
CA ASP A 156 3.32 1.24 -34.93
C ASP A 156 4.39 0.21 -34.55
N GLY A 157 4.15 -0.48 -33.44
CA GLY A 157 5.06 -1.51 -32.96
C GLY A 157 4.85 -1.84 -31.49
N GLU A 158 5.51 -2.89 -31.05
CA GLU A 158 5.48 -3.34 -29.67
C GLU A 158 6.87 -3.81 -29.27
N THR A 159 7.24 -3.56 -28.03
CA THR A 159 8.48 -4.04 -27.45
C THR A 159 8.29 -4.40 -25.98
N HIS A 160 9.02 -5.41 -25.53
CA HIS A 160 8.91 -5.97 -24.20
C HIS A 160 10.16 -5.59 -23.40
N SER A 161 10.02 -5.10 -22.17
CA SER A 161 11.11 -4.65 -21.29
C SER A 161 12.31 -5.62 -21.23
N ALA A 162 12.06 -6.93 -21.21
CA ALA A 162 13.11 -7.97 -21.22
C ALA A 162 13.95 -8.07 -22.52
N SER A 163 13.61 -7.37 -23.60
CA SER A 163 14.31 -7.49 -24.90
C SER A 163 15.67 -6.77 -24.96
N GLY A 164 16.17 -6.24 -23.84
CA GLY A 164 17.50 -5.66 -23.68
C GLY A 164 17.68 -4.30 -24.34
N THR A 165 17.65 -4.25 -25.68
CA THR A 165 17.79 -3.00 -26.45
C THR A 165 16.53 -2.70 -27.23
N HIS A 166 16.05 -1.46 -27.12
CA HIS A 166 14.84 -1.01 -27.79
C HIS A 166 15.20 0.11 -28.78
N ARG A 167 14.54 0.11 -29.94
CA ARG A 167 14.88 1.03 -31.04
C ARG A 167 13.63 1.47 -31.78
N LEU A 168 13.56 2.77 -32.03
CA LEU A 168 12.66 3.35 -33.02
C LEU A 168 13.40 3.41 -34.36
N TRP A 169 12.72 3.01 -35.41
CA TRP A 169 13.23 3.05 -36.77
C TRP A 169 12.16 3.66 -37.68
N PHE A 170 12.59 4.56 -38.55
CA PHE A 170 11.76 5.19 -39.56
C PHE A 170 12.47 5.11 -40.89
N ILE A 171 11.70 4.80 -41.93
CA ILE A 171 12.13 4.81 -43.33
C ILE A 171 11.03 5.53 -44.10
N SER A 172 11.37 6.64 -44.76
CA SER A 172 10.39 7.32 -45.61
C SER A 172 10.01 6.44 -46.81
N LYS A 173 8.75 6.51 -47.22
CA LYS A 173 8.30 5.89 -48.47
C LYS A 173 8.53 6.91 -49.58
N GLU A 174 9.33 6.54 -50.58
CA GLU A 174 9.56 7.31 -51.80
C GLU A 174 8.25 7.65 -52.54
#